data_AF-A0A0F8YLW9-F1
#
_entry.id   AF-A0A0F8YLW9-F1
#
_cell.length_a   1.000
_cell.length_b   1.000
_cell.length_c   1.000
_cell.angle_alpha   90.00
_cell.angle_beta   90.00
_cell.angle_gamma   90.00
#
_symmetry.space_group_name_H-M   'P 1'
#
loop_
_entity.id
_entity.type
_entity.pdbx_description
1 polymer ?
#
loop_
_entity_poly.entity_id
_entity_poly.type
_entity_poly.pdbx_seq_one_letter_code
_entity_poly.pdbx_strand_id
1 'polypeptide(L)'
;PALHALFHRSRLSTIDTRYLEVEVDDDERVRPTIKLYGAKTGRLAYADPALQQWPPEIRHILRPRAGCVFLAADYGQLEARISAYLSGDPIDLAVFNQTWAPNDPHGDIHARNACALFGYDIKAWADLNINHTATRNFAKTWRFGVGYGGAPDSVQMKIYCPCTQWGCAEKLPPMLDLKRHEIALAARRWEIEHKVYVEWREQLVRDVLKNNGWYESPWGYKRLFLQPMPGLRNEVYNNPMQHGAAQIINRAMVELHEQHQAPMVLVMHDELMLEVPEGDVDHWSSVVTEVMQRPVPELGGASLPVNVSVGEDWGSVK
;
A
#
# COMPACT_ATOMS: atom_id res chain seq x y z
N PRO A 1 2.79 26.97 19.40
CA PRO A 1 4.22 26.75 19.75
C PRO A 1 4.45 25.58 20.72
N ALA A 2 3.88 25.60 21.92
CA ALA A 2 4.06 24.55 22.93
C ALA A 2 3.55 23.16 22.47
N LEU A 3 2.35 23.08 21.89
CA LEU A 3 1.81 21.83 21.33
C LEU A 3 2.69 21.22 20.23
N HIS A 4 3.32 22.05 19.39
CA HIS A 4 4.23 21.57 18.35
C HIS A 4 5.51 20.99 18.95
N ALA A 5 6.10 21.69 19.93
CA ALA A 5 7.27 21.19 20.66
C ALA A 5 6.98 19.85 21.36
N LEU A 6 5.79 19.71 21.95
CA LEU A 6 5.33 18.45 22.54
C LEU A 6 5.17 17.33 21.50
N PHE A 7 4.61 17.63 20.33
CA PHE A 7 4.51 16.66 19.23
C PHE A 7 5.90 16.18 18.78
N HIS A 8 6.84 17.10 18.52
CA HIS A 8 8.19 16.73 18.11
C HIS A 8 8.93 15.93 19.17
N ARG A 9 8.82 16.34 20.44
CA ARG A 9 9.40 15.59 21.56
C ARG A 9 8.82 14.17 21.62
N SER A 10 7.51 14.02 21.47
CA SER A 10 6.86 12.70 21.48
C SER A 10 7.31 11.84 20.30
N ARG A 11 7.44 12.43 19.10
CA ARG A 11 7.89 11.72 17.90
C ARG A 11 9.36 11.28 18.01
N LEU A 12 10.24 12.16 18.46
CA LEU A 12 11.65 11.85 18.69
C LEU A 12 11.82 10.80 19.78
N SER A 13 11.10 10.94 20.90
CA SER A 13 11.10 9.93 21.97
C SER A 13 10.63 8.57 21.45
N THR A 14 9.60 8.52 20.59
CA THR A 14 9.17 7.26 19.97
C THR A 14 10.25 6.69 19.05
N ILE A 15 10.97 7.54 18.31
CA ILE A 15 12.06 7.06 17.44
C ILE A 15 13.17 6.44 18.26
N ASP A 16 13.63 7.17 19.27
CA ASP A 16 14.70 6.76 20.19
C ASP A 16 14.35 5.45 20.89
N THR A 17 13.23 5.40 21.61
CA THR A 17 12.90 4.26 22.48
C THR A 17 12.29 3.06 21.75
N ARG A 18 11.81 3.22 20.51
CA ARG A 18 11.06 2.15 19.80
C ARG A 18 11.76 1.63 18.55
N TYR A 19 12.63 2.43 17.93
CA TYR A 19 13.24 2.07 16.65
C TYR A 19 14.77 2.10 16.66
N LEU A 20 15.42 2.81 17.60
CA LEU A 20 16.88 2.88 17.66
C LEU A 20 17.50 1.93 18.69
N GLU A 21 16.72 1.41 19.65
CA GLU A 21 17.13 0.29 20.50
C GLU A 21 17.06 -1.03 19.72
N VAL A 22 18.09 -1.27 18.88
CA VAL A 22 18.16 -2.42 17.97
C VAL A 22 19.39 -3.25 18.31
N GLU A 23 19.21 -4.56 18.43
CA GLU A 23 20.34 -5.49 18.51
C GLU A 23 21.03 -5.57 17.14
N VAL A 24 22.33 -5.30 17.14
CA VAL A 24 23.20 -5.41 15.97
C VAL A 24 24.14 -6.57 16.22
N ASP A 25 24.18 -7.51 15.28
CA ASP A 25 25.03 -8.70 15.37
C ASP A 25 26.52 -8.33 15.18
N ASP A 26 27.42 -9.26 15.51
CA ASP A 26 28.88 -9.06 15.43
C ASP A 26 29.38 -8.66 14.03
N ASP A 27 28.62 -8.97 12.98
CA ASP A 27 28.92 -8.59 11.59
C ASP A 27 28.27 -7.27 11.17
N GLU A 28 27.89 -6.44 12.13
CA GLU A 28 27.25 -5.12 11.96
C GLU A 28 25.90 -5.19 11.21
N ARG A 29 25.22 -6.34 11.24
CA ARG A 29 23.91 -6.52 10.61
C ARG A 29 22.77 -6.56 11.62
N VAL A 30 21.62 -6.10 11.17
CA VAL A 30 20.35 -6.22 11.88
C VAL A 30 19.55 -7.36 11.25
N ARG A 31 19.23 -8.40 12.03
CA ARG A 31 18.48 -9.57 11.57
C ARG A 31 17.13 -9.64 12.28
N PRO A 32 16.07 -9.10 11.67
CA PRO A 32 14.74 -9.17 12.28
C PRO A 32 14.20 -10.60 12.26
N THR A 33 13.41 -10.95 13.27
CA THR A 33 12.63 -12.18 13.29
C THR A 33 11.45 -12.09 12.33
N ILE A 34 11.38 -13.01 11.36
CA ILE A 34 10.28 -13.10 10.40
C ILE A 34 9.17 -14.00 10.95
N LYS A 35 7.98 -13.43 11.16
CA LYS A 35 6.77 -14.13 11.60
C LYS A 35 5.93 -14.52 10.39
N LEU A 36 6.10 -15.76 9.93
CA LEU A 36 5.35 -16.35 8.81
C LEU A 36 3.84 -16.38 9.06
N TYR A 37 3.41 -16.68 10.29
CA TYR A 37 1.99 -16.79 10.68
C TYR A 37 1.51 -15.62 11.54
N GLY A 38 2.14 -14.45 11.43
CA GLY A 38 1.83 -13.29 12.26
C GLY A 38 0.54 -12.57 11.86
N ALA A 39 0.27 -12.43 10.55
CA ALA A 39 -0.87 -11.70 10.04
C ALA A 39 -2.01 -12.63 9.59
N LYS A 40 -3.26 -12.28 9.93
CA LYS A 40 -4.48 -12.98 9.48
C LYS A 40 -4.67 -12.96 7.96
N THR A 41 -3.93 -12.11 7.25
CA THR A 41 -4.00 -11.97 5.79
C THR A 41 -2.94 -12.80 5.07
N GLY A 42 -2.01 -13.44 5.80
CA GLY A 42 -0.88 -14.17 5.21
C GLY A 42 0.32 -13.29 4.86
N ARG A 43 0.32 -12.02 5.26
CA ARG A 43 1.49 -11.14 5.17
C ARG A 43 2.58 -11.58 6.13
N LEU A 44 3.83 -11.47 5.67
CA LEU A 44 4.99 -11.53 6.54
C LEU A 44 5.00 -10.33 7.50
N ALA A 45 5.27 -10.60 8.77
CA ALA A 45 5.48 -9.58 9.78
C ALA A 45 6.89 -9.70 10.35
N TYR A 46 7.52 -8.57 10.66
CA TYR A 46 8.86 -8.52 11.24
C TYR A 46 8.77 -8.09 12.70
N ALA A 47 9.59 -8.70 13.55
CA ALA A 47 9.74 -8.36 14.95
C ALA A 47 11.23 -8.35 15.33
N ASP A 48 11.57 -7.59 16.36
CA ASP A 48 12.89 -7.61 16.99
C ASP A 48 14.05 -7.46 15.98
N PRO A 49 14.13 -6.34 15.22
CA PRO A 49 13.20 -5.20 15.23
C PRO A 49 12.07 -5.28 14.18
N ALA A 50 10.99 -4.55 14.42
CA ALA A 50 9.87 -4.44 13.48
C ALA A 50 10.17 -3.47 12.32
N LEU A 51 11.12 -3.83 11.45
CA LEU A 51 11.62 -2.98 10.33
C LEU A 51 10.49 -2.40 9.47
N GLN A 52 9.40 -3.16 9.23
CA GLN A 52 8.26 -2.68 8.46
C GLN A 52 7.60 -1.40 9.01
N GLN A 53 7.75 -1.13 10.31
CA GLN A 53 7.19 0.04 10.97
C GLN A 53 8.19 1.21 11.07
N TRP A 54 9.40 1.05 10.54
CA TRP A 54 10.44 2.07 10.65
C TRP A 54 10.05 3.32 9.86
N PRO A 55 10.08 4.49 10.52
CA PRO A 55 9.75 5.74 9.88
C PRO A 55 10.79 6.10 8.81
N PRO A 56 10.40 6.71 7.67
CA PRO A 56 11.33 7.06 6.59
C PRO A 56 12.58 7.83 7.05
N GLU A 57 12.43 8.67 8.06
CA GLU A 57 13.47 9.53 8.62
C GLU A 57 14.72 8.77 9.12
N ILE A 58 14.57 7.50 9.55
CA ILE A 58 15.67 6.69 10.08
C ILE A 58 16.15 5.60 9.13
N ARG A 59 15.48 5.39 7.99
CA ARG A 59 15.82 4.31 7.06
C ARG A 59 17.22 4.46 6.47
N HIS A 60 17.74 5.69 6.38
CA HIS A 60 19.11 5.99 5.94
C HIS A 60 20.22 5.35 6.79
N ILE A 61 19.90 4.88 8.00
CA ILE A 61 20.85 4.18 8.87
C ILE A 61 21.19 2.79 8.31
N LEU A 62 20.24 2.16 7.62
CA LEU A 62 20.44 0.83 7.05
C LEU A 62 21.12 0.94 5.68
N ARG A 63 22.30 0.33 5.60
CA ARG A 63 23.15 0.30 4.41
C ARG A 63 23.39 -1.14 3.96
N PRO A 64 23.55 -1.38 2.66
CA PRO A 64 23.94 -2.68 2.12
C PRO A 64 25.41 -2.97 2.45
N ARG A 65 25.84 -4.22 2.21
CA ARG A 65 27.26 -4.60 2.24
C ARG A 65 28.11 -3.67 1.36
N ALA A 66 29.37 -3.46 1.74
CA ALA A 66 30.34 -2.77 0.89
C ALA A 66 30.40 -3.37 -0.54
N GLY A 67 30.32 -2.50 -1.56
CA GLY A 67 30.26 -2.87 -2.98
C GLY A 67 28.88 -3.33 -3.47
N CYS A 68 27.87 -3.29 -2.61
CA CYS A 68 26.48 -3.57 -2.95
C CYS A 68 25.61 -2.31 -2.82
N VAL A 69 24.44 -2.36 -3.46
CA VAL A 69 23.34 -1.40 -3.35
C VAL A 69 22.05 -2.12 -2.97
N PHE A 70 21.09 -1.38 -2.43
CA PHE A 70 19.73 -1.88 -2.33
C PHE A 70 18.99 -1.66 -3.65
N LEU A 71 18.31 -2.70 -4.10
CA LEU A 71 17.38 -2.67 -5.23
C LEU A 71 16.00 -3.02 -4.68
N ALA A 72 15.03 -2.11 -4.81
CA ALA A 72 13.65 -2.38 -4.46
C ALA A 72 12.78 -2.50 -5.71
N ALA A 73 11.87 -3.46 -5.68
CA ALA A 73 10.86 -3.68 -6.70
C ALA A 73 9.48 -3.60 -6.05
N ASP A 74 8.68 -2.62 -6.43
CA ASP A 74 7.36 -2.32 -5.86
C ASP A 74 6.25 -2.54 -6.89
N TYR A 75 5.18 -3.24 -6.50
CA TYR A 75 4.01 -3.38 -7.36
C TYR A 75 3.23 -2.06 -7.46
N GLY A 76 3.03 -1.58 -8.68
CA GLY A 76 2.27 -0.37 -8.94
C GLY A 76 0.79 -0.50 -8.54
N GLN A 77 0.43 0.01 -7.35
CA GLN A 77 -0.94 0.05 -6.84
C GLN A 77 -1.58 -1.35 -6.71
N LEU A 78 -0.88 -2.30 -6.09
CA LEU A 78 -1.27 -3.72 -6.05
C LEU A 78 -2.69 -3.97 -5.55
N GLU A 79 -3.02 -3.50 -4.34
CA GLU A 79 -4.34 -3.74 -3.73
C GLU A 79 -5.50 -3.16 -4.56
N ALA A 80 -5.27 -2.01 -5.18
CA ALA A 80 -6.21 -1.35 -6.05
C ALA A 80 -6.51 -2.16 -7.31
N ARG A 81 -5.48 -2.77 -7.90
CA ARG A 81 -5.62 -3.66 -9.07
C ARG A 81 -6.35 -4.93 -8.70
N ILE A 82 -5.97 -5.58 -7.60
CA ILE A 82 -6.66 -6.78 -7.09
C ILE A 82 -8.15 -6.47 -6.89
N SER A 83 -8.47 -5.35 -6.25
CA SER A 83 -9.85 -4.89 -6.07
C SER A 83 -10.61 -4.78 -7.39
N ALA A 84 -9.99 -4.19 -8.42
CA ALA A 84 -10.59 -4.02 -9.74
C ALA A 84 -10.89 -5.37 -10.40
N TYR A 85 -9.89 -6.26 -10.46
CA TYR A 85 -10.02 -7.57 -11.09
C TYR A 85 -11.00 -8.49 -10.36
N LEU A 86 -11.00 -8.49 -9.02
CA LEU A 86 -11.92 -9.33 -8.24
C LEU A 86 -13.36 -8.82 -8.24
N SER A 87 -13.55 -7.50 -8.24
CA SER A 87 -14.91 -6.91 -8.30
C SER A 87 -15.49 -6.91 -9.71
N GLY A 88 -14.65 -6.92 -10.74
CA GLY A 88 -15.08 -6.75 -12.12
C GLY A 88 -15.63 -5.35 -12.42
N ASP A 89 -15.32 -4.35 -11.59
CA ASP A 89 -15.81 -3.00 -11.77
C ASP A 89 -15.26 -2.41 -13.09
N PRO A 90 -16.13 -2.08 -14.07
CA PRO A 90 -15.67 -1.69 -15.40
C PRO A 90 -14.92 -0.36 -15.41
N ILE A 91 -15.15 0.50 -14.41
CA ILE A 91 -14.47 1.79 -14.30
C ILE A 91 -13.05 1.58 -13.78
N ASP A 92 -12.89 0.80 -12.71
CA ASP A 92 -11.56 0.46 -12.18
C ASP A 92 -10.76 -0.37 -13.19
N LEU A 93 -11.39 -1.34 -13.86
CA LEU A 93 -10.74 -2.14 -14.91
C LEU A 93 -10.32 -1.29 -16.11
N ALA A 94 -11.12 -0.32 -16.52
CA ALA A 94 -10.76 0.58 -17.61
C ALA A 94 -9.50 1.39 -17.29
N VAL A 95 -9.27 1.76 -16.03
CA VAL A 95 -8.04 2.44 -15.59
C VAL A 95 -6.82 1.52 -15.72
N PHE A 96 -6.96 0.25 -15.33
CA PHE A 96 -5.82 -0.66 -15.26
C PHE A 96 -5.52 -1.43 -16.54
N ASN A 97 -6.49 -1.55 -17.45
CA ASN A 97 -6.31 -2.19 -18.76
C ASN A 97 -5.81 -1.22 -19.85
N GLN A 98 -5.71 0.08 -19.56
CA GLN A 98 -5.00 1.03 -20.42
C GLN A 98 -3.49 0.85 -20.26
N THR A 99 -2.73 1.07 -21.33
CA THR A 99 -1.26 0.96 -21.32
C THR A 99 -0.69 1.89 -20.25
N TRP A 100 -0.16 1.32 -19.17
CA TRP A 100 0.41 2.08 -18.07
C TRP A 100 1.68 2.79 -18.52
N ALA A 101 1.74 4.11 -18.34
CA ALA A 101 2.98 4.88 -18.45
C ALA A 101 3.22 5.67 -17.14
N PRO A 102 4.48 5.79 -16.68
CA PRO A 102 4.81 6.65 -15.55
C PRO A 102 4.31 8.09 -15.79
N ASN A 103 3.65 8.67 -14.79
CA ASN A 103 3.01 10.00 -14.85
C ASN A 103 1.82 10.15 -15.81
N ASP A 104 1.22 9.06 -16.30
CA ASP A 104 -0.04 9.12 -17.05
C ASP A 104 -1.25 9.23 -16.09
N PRO A 105 -2.00 10.36 -16.09
CA PRO A 105 -3.19 10.51 -15.28
C PRO A 105 -4.32 9.53 -15.64
N HIS A 106 -4.27 8.88 -16.81
CA HIS A 106 -5.26 7.87 -17.23
C HIS A 106 -5.04 6.49 -16.58
N GLY A 107 -3.82 6.19 -16.12
CA GLY A 107 -3.50 5.03 -15.28
C GLY A 107 -3.54 5.31 -13.77
N ASP A 108 -3.86 6.55 -13.36
CA ASP A 108 -3.91 6.95 -11.96
C ASP A 108 -5.31 6.80 -11.36
N ILE A 109 -5.51 5.68 -10.68
CA ILE A 109 -6.76 5.38 -9.99
C ILE A 109 -7.14 6.42 -8.93
N HIS A 110 -6.18 7.13 -8.33
CA HIS A 110 -6.47 8.16 -7.33
C HIS A 110 -7.00 9.45 -7.97
N ALA A 111 -6.48 9.82 -9.15
CA ALA A 111 -7.04 10.93 -9.94
C ALA A 111 -8.46 10.60 -10.43
N ARG A 112 -8.68 9.37 -10.90
CA ARG A 112 -10.02 8.90 -11.29
C ARG A 112 -11.00 8.90 -10.11
N ASN A 113 -10.58 8.38 -8.95
CA ASN A 113 -11.39 8.42 -7.73
C ASN A 113 -11.68 9.85 -7.26
N ALA A 114 -10.72 10.76 -7.39
CA ALA A 114 -10.95 12.18 -7.11
C ALA A 114 -12.04 12.76 -8.02
N CYS A 115 -12.00 12.46 -9.32
CA CYS A 115 -13.04 12.88 -10.25
C CYS A 115 -14.42 12.35 -9.85
N ALA A 116 -14.53 11.07 -9.50
CA ALA A 116 -15.78 10.47 -9.05
C ALA A 116 -16.31 11.06 -7.73
N LEU A 117 -15.42 11.33 -6.77
CA LEU A 117 -15.77 11.95 -5.48
C LEU A 117 -16.31 13.38 -5.67
N PHE A 118 -15.62 14.19 -6.47
CA PHE A 118 -15.94 15.61 -6.59
C PHE A 118 -16.86 15.94 -7.78
N GLY A 119 -17.15 14.96 -8.63
CA GLY A 119 -17.99 15.13 -9.83
C GLY A 119 -17.26 15.86 -10.97
N TYR A 120 -15.95 15.68 -11.08
CA TYR A 120 -15.16 16.23 -12.17
C TYR A 120 -15.09 15.27 -13.37
N ASP A 121 -14.90 15.80 -14.57
CA ASP A 121 -14.57 14.98 -15.74
C ASP A 121 -13.06 14.68 -15.72
N ILE A 122 -12.70 13.39 -15.82
CA ILE A 122 -11.30 12.95 -15.90
C ILE A 122 -10.58 13.52 -17.12
N LYS A 123 -11.30 13.79 -18.22
CA LYS A 123 -10.71 14.42 -19.41
C LYS A 123 -10.33 15.88 -19.18
N ALA A 124 -11.02 16.54 -18.27
CA ALA A 124 -10.72 17.91 -17.87
C ALA A 124 -9.72 17.98 -16.71
N TRP A 125 -9.28 16.83 -16.16
CA TRP A 125 -8.49 16.78 -14.93
C TRP A 125 -7.27 17.68 -14.99
N ALA A 126 -6.49 17.67 -16.07
CA ALA A 126 -5.30 18.52 -16.17
C ALA A 126 -5.59 20.03 -16.17
N ASP A 127 -6.80 20.43 -16.57
CA ASP A 127 -7.20 21.83 -16.76
C ASP A 127 -8.04 22.38 -15.59
N LEU A 128 -8.36 21.56 -14.58
CA LEU A 128 -9.16 22.01 -13.43
C LEU A 128 -8.36 23.02 -12.59
N ASN A 129 -8.98 24.14 -12.24
CA ASN A 129 -8.40 25.10 -11.30
C ASN A 129 -8.58 24.64 -9.84
N ILE A 130 -7.89 23.55 -9.46
CA ILE A 130 -7.95 22.92 -8.13
C ILE A 130 -6.56 22.57 -7.60
N ASN A 131 -6.48 22.24 -6.32
CA ASN A 131 -5.28 21.62 -5.77
C ASN A 131 -5.26 20.12 -6.12
N HIS A 132 -4.67 19.75 -7.26
CA HIS A 132 -4.58 18.36 -7.73
C HIS A 132 -3.97 17.42 -6.69
N THR A 133 -2.87 17.83 -6.08
CA THR A 133 -2.16 17.04 -5.07
C THR A 133 -3.05 16.77 -3.85
N ALA A 134 -3.73 17.79 -3.33
CA ALA A 134 -4.63 17.66 -2.19
C ALA A 134 -5.81 16.74 -2.52
N THR A 135 -6.41 16.97 -3.68
CA THR A 135 -7.60 16.24 -4.14
C THR A 135 -7.29 14.77 -4.38
N ARG A 136 -6.16 14.49 -5.02
CA ARG A 136 -5.65 13.13 -5.24
C ARG A 136 -5.31 12.43 -3.91
N ASN A 137 -4.64 13.12 -2.98
CA ASN A 137 -4.30 12.56 -1.67
C ASN A 137 -5.55 12.31 -0.80
N PHE A 138 -6.56 13.18 -0.90
CA PHE A 138 -7.86 12.95 -0.29
C PHE A 138 -8.50 11.67 -0.86
N ALA A 139 -8.56 11.52 -2.19
CA ALA A 139 -9.11 10.32 -2.83
C ALA A 139 -8.34 9.04 -2.46
N LYS A 140 -7.01 9.10 -2.40
CA LYS A 140 -6.16 8.01 -1.89
C LYS A 140 -6.57 7.64 -0.46
N THR A 141 -6.60 8.61 0.44
CA THR A 141 -6.95 8.39 1.85
C THR A 141 -8.38 7.90 2.01
N TRP A 142 -9.31 8.41 1.20
CA TRP A 142 -10.71 8.02 1.19
C TRP A 142 -10.87 6.56 0.74
N ARG A 143 -10.18 6.12 -0.31
CA ARG A 143 -10.26 4.72 -0.76
C ARG A 143 -9.74 3.75 0.32
N PHE A 144 -8.61 4.08 0.94
CA PHE A 144 -8.03 3.28 2.02
C PHE A 144 -8.79 3.39 3.36
N GLY A 145 -9.48 4.50 3.61
CA GLY A 145 -10.18 4.77 4.86
C GLY A 145 -11.66 4.40 4.81
N VAL A 146 -12.42 4.98 3.87
CA VAL A 146 -13.88 4.89 3.75
C VAL A 146 -14.33 3.86 2.71
N GLY A 147 -13.57 3.69 1.62
CA GLY A 147 -13.81 2.63 0.63
C GLY A 147 -13.83 1.23 1.27
N TYR A 148 -12.97 1.03 2.28
CA TYR A 148 -12.89 -0.18 3.12
C TYR A 148 -13.72 -0.12 4.41
N GLY A 149 -14.73 0.77 4.47
CA GLY A 149 -15.76 0.78 5.52
C GLY A 149 -15.45 1.60 6.78
N GLY A 150 -14.41 2.45 6.76
CA GLY A 150 -14.24 3.48 7.78
C GLY A 150 -15.35 4.55 7.70
N ALA A 151 -15.69 5.14 8.85
CA ALA A 151 -16.63 6.24 8.90
C ALA A 151 -16.07 7.48 8.18
N PRO A 152 -16.89 8.39 7.63
CA PRO A 152 -16.42 9.65 7.03
C PRO A 152 -15.46 10.45 7.92
N ASP A 153 -15.62 10.35 9.24
CA ASP A 153 -14.75 10.98 10.25
C ASP A 153 -13.32 10.42 10.28
N SER A 154 -13.07 9.21 9.76
CA SER A 154 -11.72 8.61 9.72
C SER A 154 -10.80 9.27 8.69
N VAL A 155 -11.36 9.94 7.68
CA VAL A 155 -10.59 10.68 6.65
C VAL A 155 -10.07 12.01 7.21
N GLN A 156 -10.77 12.59 8.19
CA GLN A 156 -10.47 13.91 8.74
C GLN A 156 -9.46 13.87 9.91
N MET A 157 -9.22 12.68 10.50
CA MET A 157 -8.55 12.53 11.80
C MET A 157 -7.09 12.07 11.72
N LYS A 158 -6.29 12.64 10.80
CA LYS A 158 -4.83 12.58 10.95
C LYS A 158 -4.34 13.94 11.45
N ILE A 159 -4.01 13.99 12.74
CA ILE A 159 -3.36 15.17 13.33
C ILE A 159 -1.92 15.19 12.83
N TYR A 160 -1.66 16.11 11.90
CA TYR A 160 -0.33 16.34 11.37
C TYR A 160 0.35 17.51 12.09
N CYS A 161 1.68 17.48 12.20
CA CYS A 161 2.43 18.60 12.76
C CYS A 161 2.51 19.76 11.75
N PRO A 162 1.88 20.92 12.01
CA PRO A 162 1.84 22.03 11.06
C PRO A 162 3.08 22.92 11.18
N CYS A 163 4.20 22.43 11.74
CA CYS A 163 5.38 23.26 11.92
C CYS A 163 6.09 23.50 10.57
N THR A 164 6.35 24.77 10.27
CA THR A 164 7.19 25.17 9.13
C THR A 164 8.67 25.22 9.53
N GLN A 165 8.96 25.47 10.82
CA GLN A 165 10.32 25.62 11.36
C GLN A 165 11.24 24.43 11.06
N TRP A 166 10.69 23.21 11.04
CA TRP A 166 11.45 21.97 10.77
C TRP A 166 11.04 21.32 9.44
N GLY A 167 10.33 22.06 8.57
CA GLY A 167 9.86 21.57 7.27
C GLY A 167 8.80 20.47 7.35
N CYS A 168 8.19 20.18 8.51
CA CYS A 168 7.21 19.10 8.63
C CYS A 168 5.92 19.43 7.89
N ALA A 169 5.46 20.69 7.97
CA ALA A 169 4.30 21.19 7.23
C ALA A 169 4.47 21.09 5.71
N GLU A 170 5.70 21.28 5.21
CA GLU A 170 6.02 21.20 3.78
C GLU A 170 5.98 19.75 3.26
N LYS A 171 6.17 18.77 4.15
CA LYS A 171 6.04 17.34 3.84
C LYS A 171 4.61 16.82 4.03
N LEU A 172 3.68 17.65 4.52
CA LEU A 172 2.28 17.22 4.66
C LEU A 172 1.58 17.24 3.31
N PRO A 173 0.76 16.24 3.00
CA PRO A 173 -0.14 16.35 1.87
C PRO A 173 -1.06 17.56 2.11
N PRO A 174 -1.23 18.46 1.13
CA PRO A 174 -2.17 19.56 1.27
C PRO A 174 -3.57 19.00 1.55
N MET A 175 -4.27 19.57 2.53
CA MET A 175 -5.57 19.08 2.97
C MET A 175 -6.71 19.88 2.33
N LEU A 176 -7.80 19.20 1.99
CA LEU A 176 -9.04 19.85 1.63
C LEU A 176 -9.83 20.17 2.90
N ASP A 177 -10.24 21.42 3.07
CA ASP A 177 -11.12 21.84 4.17
C ASP A 177 -12.58 21.52 3.81
N LEU A 178 -12.98 20.25 4.01
CA LEU A 178 -14.32 19.76 3.74
C LEU A 178 -15.09 19.54 5.04
N LYS A 179 -16.35 20.00 5.06
CA LYS A 179 -17.31 19.70 6.11
C LYS A 179 -17.81 18.27 5.98
N ARG A 180 -18.28 17.69 7.09
CA ARG A 180 -18.80 16.30 7.14
C ARG A 180 -19.83 15.98 6.06
N HIS A 181 -20.75 16.91 5.78
CA HIS A 181 -21.79 16.70 4.76
C HIS A 181 -21.22 16.68 3.34
N GLU A 182 -20.14 17.43 3.07
CA GLU A 182 -19.46 17.45 1.78
C GLU A 182 -18.72 16.12 1.55
N ILE A 183 -18.08 15.58 2.60
CA ILE A 183 -17.47 14.25 2.57
C ILE A 183 -18.54 13.18 2.31
N ALA A 184 -19.69 13.25 2.99
CA ALA A 184 -20.78 12.31 2.79
C ALA A 184 -21.36 12.37 1.36
N LEU A 185 -21.53 13.58 0.81
CA LEU A 185 -21.98 13.75 -0.57
C LEU A 185 -20.96 13.21 -1.58
N ALA A 186 -19.68 13.48 -1.37
CA ALA A 186 -18.60 12.96 -2.21
C ALA A 186 -18.58 11.42 -2.19
N ALA A 187 -18.67 10.81 -1.00
CA ALA A 187 -18.75 9.36 -0.86
C ALA A 187 -19.96 8.78 -1.62
N ARG A 188 -21.14 9.42 -1.54
CA ARG A 188 -22.32 8.97 -2.27
C ARG A 188 -22.16 9.05 -3.78
N ARG A 189 -21.54 10.11 -4.31
CA ARG A 189 -21.24 10.22 -5.75
C ARG A 189 -20.35 9.08 -6.21
N TRP A 190 -19.29 8.81 -5.46
CA TRP A 190 -18.39 7.70 -5.75
C TRP A 190 -19.10 6.35 -5.73
N GLU A 191 -19.95 6.09 -4.73
CA GLU A 191 -20.70 4.83 -4.62
C GLU A 191 -21.69 4.63 -5.78
N ILE A 192 -22.27 5.71 -6.31
CA ILE A 192 -23.16 5.66 -7.47
C ILE A 192 -22.36 5.33 -8.74
N GLU A 193 -21.17 5.92 -8.91
CA GLU A 193 -20.32 5.67 -10.08
C GLU A 193 -19.73 4.24 -10.04
N HIS A 194 -19.18 3.81 -8.90
CA HIS A 194 -18.59 2.49 -8.68
C HIS A 194 -19.58 1.48 -8.11
N LYS A 195 -20.79 1.43 -8.70
CA LYS A 195 -21.88 0.58 -8.23
C LYS A 195 -21.51 -0.91 -8.20
N VAL A 196 -20.76 -1.39 -9.21
CA VAL A 196 -20.34 -2.81 -9.31
C VAL A 196 -19.43 -3.17 -8.14
N TYR A 197 -18.42 -2.34 -7.85
CA TYR A 197 -17.58 -2.52 -6.67
C TYR A 197 -18.37 -2.52 -5.36
N VAL A 198 -19.32 -1.58 -5.19
CA VAL A 198 -20.15 -1.48 -3.98
C VAL A 198 -21.04 -2.70 -3.81
N GLU A 199 -21.63 -3.22 -4.89
CA GLU A 199 -22.45 -4.42 -4.85
C GLU A 199 -21.62 -5.66 -4.53
N TRP A 200 -20.42 -5.78 -5.12
CA TRP A 200 -19.47 -6.85 -4.86
C TRP A 200 -19.04 -6.90 -3.38
N ARG A 201 -18.64 -5.78 -2.78
CA ARG A 201 -18.22 -5.75 -1.37
C ARG A 201 -19.37 -6.15 -0.43
N GLU A 202 -20.58 -5.68 -0.70
CA GLU A 202 -21.77 -6.06 0.07
C GLU A 202 -22.08 -7.55 -0.09
N GLN A 203 -21.86 -8.10 -1.29
CA GLN A 203 -22.02 -9.51 -1.56
C GLN A 203 -21.02 -10.36 -0.76
N LEU A 204 -19.75 -9.95 -0.66
CA LEU A 204 -18.76 -10.62 0.17
C LEU A 204 -19.22 -10.76 1.63
N VAL A 205 -19.74 -9.69 2.21
CA VAL A 205 -20.25 -9.72 3.59
C VAL A 205 -21.44 -10.66 3.72
N ARG A 206 -22.37 -10.64 2.76
CA ARG A 206 -23.51 -11.56 2.74
C ARG A 206 -23.05 -13.01 2.64
N ASP A 207 -22.05 -13.30 1.81
CA ASP A 207 -21.54 -14.66 1.62
C ASP A 207 -20.81 -15.17 2.86
N VAL A 208 -19.97 -14.34 3.48
CA VAL A 208 -19.32 -14.66 4.77
C VAL A 208 -20.37 -14.96 5.84
N LEU A 209 -21.42 -14.14 5.96
CA LEU A 209 -22.47 -14.36 6.95
C LEU A 209 -23.29 -15.62 6.67
N LYS A 210 -23.62 -15.89 5.41
CA LYS A 210 -24.33 -17.12 4.99
C LYS A 210 -23.50 -18.38 5.20
N ASN A 211 -22.19 -18.28 5.05
CA ASN A 211 -21.26 -19.40 5.19
C ASN A 211 -20.70 -19.54 6.61
N ASN A 212 -21.50 -19.23 7.65
CA ASN A 212 -21.11 -19.34 9.06
C ASN A 212 -19.77 -18.63 9.40
N GLY A 213 -19.50 -17.49 8.76
CA GLY A 213 -18.29 -16.69 8.95
C GLY A 213 -17.11 -17.10 8.07
N TRP A 214 -17.22 -18.13 7.23
CA TRP A 214 -16.12 -18.57 6.38
C TRP A 214 -16.03 -17.78 5.07
N TYR A 215 -14.83 -17.28 4.79
CA TYR A 215 -14.42 -16.74 3.50
C TYR A 215 -13.40 -17.68 2.86
N GLU A 216 -13.52 -17.88 1.55
CA GLU A 216 -12.52 -18.58 0.71
C GLU A 216 -12.04 -17.61 -0.37
N SER A 217 -10.73 -17.42 -0.46
CA SER A 217 -10.11 -16.55 -1.45
C SER A 217 -9.94 -17.27 -2.80
N PRO A 218 -9.73 -16.53 -3.90
CA PRO A 218 -9.34 -17.11 -5.19
C PRO A 218 -8.11 -18.02 -5.15
N TRP A 219 -7.19 -17.77 -4.19
CA TRP A 219 -5.98 -18.58 -3.97
C TRP A 219 -6.22 -19.80 -3.06
N GLY A 220 -7.48 -20.14 -2.77
CA GLY A 220 -7.84 -21.29 -1.92
C GLY A 220 -7.65 -21.08 -0.41
N TYR A 221 -7.12 -19.93 0.01
CA TYR A 221 -7.01 -19.59 1.43
C TYR A 221 -8.38 -19.40 2.09
N LYS A 222 -8.55 -20.01 3.28
CA LYS A 222 -9.78 -19.92 4.07
C LYS A 222 -9.57 -19.13 5.35
N ARG A 223 -10.49 -18.20 5.63
CA ARG A 223 -10.49 -17.39 6.85
C ARG A 223 -11.85 -17.44 7.53
N LEU A 224 -11.84 -17.71 8.83
CA LEU A 224 -13.04 -17.64 9.67
C LEU A 224 -13.15 -16.26 10.34
N PHE A 225 -14.29 -15.60 10.14
CA PHE A 225 -14.70 -14.38 10.83
C PHE A 225 -15.69 -14.74 11.94
N LEU A 226 -15.16 -14.95 13.15
CA LEU A 226 -15.94 -15.34 14.34
C LEU A 226 -16.96 -14.27 14.71
N GLN A 227 -18.23 -14.65 14.79
CA GLN A 227 -19.34 -13.75 15.12
C GLN A 227 -19.69 -13.78 16.63
N PRO A 228 -20.09 -12.65 17.24
CA PRO A 228 -20.13 -11.30 16.65
C PRO A 228 -18.73 -10.68 16.57
N MET A 229 -18.40 -10.06 15.42
CA MET A 229 -17.15 -9.32 15.26
C MET A 229 -17.42 -7.82 15.10
N PRO A 230 -16.95 -6.97 16.04
CA PRO A 230 -16.94 -5.53 15.82
C PRO A 230 -16.13 -5.19 14.57
N GLY A 231 -16.67 -4.34 13.69
CA GLY A 231 -15.99 -3.97 12.45
C GLY A 231 -15.93 -5.07 11.38
N LEU A 232 -16.76 -6.12 11.49
CA LEU A 232 -16.80 -7.26 10.54
C LEU A 232 -16.74 -6.81 9.08
N ARG A 233 -17.56 -5.84 8.69
CA ARG A 233 -17.65 -5.35 7.31
C ARG A 233 -16.29 -4.90 6.79
N ASN A 234 -15.55 -4.12 7.58
CA ASN A 234 -14.25 -3.57 7.19
C ASN A 234 -13.21 -4.68 7.06
N GLU A 235 -13.24 -5.64 7.98
CA GLU A 235 -12.36 -6.81 7.94
C GLU A 235 -12.65 -7.69 6.72
N VAL A 236 -13.92 -7.89 6.36
CA VAL A 236 -14.34 -8.66 5.18
C VAL A 236 -14.01 -7.91 3.89
N TYR A 237 -14.27 -6.61 3.81
CA TYR A 237 -13.93 -5.81 2.62
C TYR A 237 -12.43 -5.84 2.36
N ASN A 238 -11.60 -5.69 3.39
CA ASN A 238 -10.14 -5.62 3.27
C ASN A 238 -9.47 -6.96 2.95
N ASN A 239 -10.06 -8.07 3.40
CA ASN A 239 -9.40 -9.36 3.37
C ASN A 239 -8.98 -9.83 1.97
N PRO A 240 -9.84 -9.76 0.92
CA PRO A 240 -9.46 -10.20 -0.43
C PRO A 240 -8.22 -9.49 -0.98
N MET A 241 -8.13 -8.15 -0.87
CA MET A 241 -7.00 -7.41 -1.43
C MET A 241 -5.72 -7.62 -0.62
N GLN A 242 -5.79 -7.54 0.71
CA GLN A 242 -4.61 -7.72 1.56
C GLN A 242 -4.05 -9.13 1.45
N HIS A 243 -4.94 -10.14 1.37
CA HIS A 243 -4.55 -11.52 1.19
C HIS A 243 -3.99 -11.76 -0.21
N GLY A 244 -4.69 -11.31 -1.27
CA GLY A 244 -4.21 -11.43 -2.65
C GLY A 244 -2.84 -10.78 -2.85
N ALA A 245 -2.62 -9.61 -2.26
CA ALA A 245 -1.32 -8.93 -2.30
C ALA A 245 -0.22 -9.79 -1.67
N ALA A 246 -0.50 -10.38 -0.50
CA ALA A 246 0.42 -11.29 0.17
C ALA A 246 0.71 -12.56 -0.67
N GLN A 247 -0.29 -13.15 -1.31
CA GLN A 247 -0.09 -14.33 -2.17
C GLN A 247 0.74 -14.02 -3.41
N ILE A 248 0.48 -12.87 -4.04
CA ILE A 248 1.21 -12.44 -5.24
C ILE A 248 2.70 -12.21 -4.91
N ILE A 249 3.00 -11.47 -3.85
CA ILE A 249 4.39 -11.22 -3.47
C ILE A 249 5.10 -12.50 -2.97
N ASN A 250 4.41 -13.35 -2.18
CA ASN A 250 4.98 -14.61 -1.71
C ASN A 250 5.32 -15.54 -2.89
N ARG A 251 4.48 -15.60 -3.93
CA ARG A 251 4.76 -16.38 -5.14
C ARG A 251 6.01 -15.86 -5.86
N ALA A 252 6.13 -14.54 -6.03
CA ALA A 252 7.31 -13.92 -6.63
C ALA A 252 8.58 -14.21 -5.81
N MET A 253 8.50 -14.13 -4.47
CA MET A 253 9.63 -14.47 -3.59
C MET A 253 10.07 -15.92 -3.73
N VAL A 254 9.13 -16.87 -3.78
CA VAL A 254 9.45 -18.30 -3.93
C VAL A 254 10.14 -18.54 -5.27
N GLU A 255 9.62 -17.98 -6.37
CA GLU A 255 10.25 -18.10 -7.70
C GLU A 255 11.66 -17.49 -7.72
N LEU A 256 11.82 -16.27 -7.17
CA LEU A 256 13.12 -15.61 -7.06
C LEU A 256 14.12 -16.40 -6.21
N HIS A 257 13.66 -17.02 -5.12
CA HIS A 257 14.51 -17.85 -4.28
C HIS A 257 14.91 -19.14 -5.01
N GLU A 258 13.94 -19.93 -5.47
CA GLU A 258 14.18 -21.27 -6.00
C GLU A 258 14.89 -21.25 -7.35
N GLN A 259 14.50 -20.35 -8.26
CA GLN A 259 14.99 -20.35 -9.64
C GLN A 259 16.20 -19.43 -9.85
N HIS A 260 16.28 -18.34 -9.09
CA HIS A 260 17.31 -17.32 -9.30
C HIS A 260 18.28 -17.16 -8.14
N GLN A 261 18.01 -17.75 -6.97
CA GLN A 261 18.79 -17.55 -5.75
C GLN A 261 18.97 -16.06 -5.42
N ALA A 262 17.91 -15.27 -5.62
CA ALA A 262 17.95 -13.82 -5.47
C ALA A 262 18.36 -13.42 -4.03
N PRO A 263 19.24 -12.41 -3.86
CA PRO A 263 19.70 -11.95 -2.56
C PRO A 263 18.67 -11.03 -1.89
N MET A 264 17.47 -11.56 -1.64
CA MET A 264 16.38 -10.84 -0.98
C MET A 264 16.70 -10.57 0.49
N VAL A 265 16.45 -9.35 0.94
CA VAL A 265 16.76 -8.90 2.31
C VAL A 265 15.53 -8.47 3.11
N LEU A 266 14.52 -7.88 2.47
CA LEU A 266 13.35 -7.34 3.16
C LEU A 266 12.11 -7.34 2.26
N VAL A 267 10.94 -7.55 2.88
CA VAL A 267 9.64 -7.44 2.23
C VAL A 267 8.80 -6.40 2.95
N MET A 268 8.42 -5.35 2.23
CA MET A 268 7.68 -4.20 2.71
C MET A 268 6.31 -4.14 2.03
N HIS A 269 5.33 -4.88 2.58
CA HIS A 269 3.98 -5.00 2.00
C HIS A 269 3.97 -5.55 0.56
N ASP A 270 3.99 -4.67 -0.43
CA ASP A 270 3.99 -4.93 -1.87
C ASP A 270 5.36 -4.67 -2.54
N GLU A 271 6.36 -4.25 -1.75
CA GLU A 271 7.73 -4.01 -2.17
C GLU A 271 8.67 -5.14 -1.71
N LEU A 272 9.51 -5.62 -2.62
CA LEU A 272 10.58 -6.58 -2.37
C LEU A 272 11.94 -5.90 -2.51
N MET A 273 12.81 -6.10 -1.53
CA MET A 273 14.14 -5.49 -1.50
C MET A 273 15.24 -6.54 -1.56
N LEU A 274 16.21 -6.29 -2.43
CA LEU A 274 17.39 -7.10 -2.66
C LEU A 274 18.65 -6.30 -2.29
N GLU A 275 19.68 -6.99 -1.79
CA GLU A 275 21.04 -6.47 -1.64
C GLU A 275 21.90 -7.06 -2.76
N VAL A 276 22.27 -6.25 -3.75
CA VAL A 276 22.94 -6.73 -4.97
C VAL A 276 24.26 -6.00 -5.21
N PRO A 277 25.30 -6.65 -5.79
CA PRO A 277 26.50 -5.94 -6.22
C PRO A 277 26.18 -4.80 -7.18
N GLU A 278 26.88 -3.67 -7.06
CA GLU A 278 26.67 -2.50 -7.92
C GLU A 278 26.74 -2.82 -9.42
N GLY A 279 27.63 -3.74 -9.82
CA GLY A 279 27.79 -4.17 -11.21
C GLY A 279 26.64 -5.02 -11.76
N ASP A 280 25.78 -5.57 -10.90
CA ASP A 280 24.72 -6.52 -11.27
C ASP A 280 23.32 -5.90 -11.22
N VAL A 281 23.21 -4.58 -11.01
CA VAL A 281 21.93 -3.88 -10.86
C VAL A 281 21.00 -4.11 -12.05
N ASP A 282 21.50 -3.99 -13.28
CA ASP A 282 20.69 -4.17 -14.50
C ASP A 282 20.17 -5.61 -14.64
N HIS A 283 21.01 -6.58 -14.28
CA HIS A 283 20.65 -7.99 -14.28
C HIS A 283 19.51 -8.26 -13.29
N TRP A 284 19.69 -7.84 -12.03
CA TRP A 284 18.69 -8.06 -10.99
C TRP A 284 17.42 -7.26 -11.20
N SER A 285 17.51 -6.04 -11.75
CA SER A 285 16.34 -5.25 -12.15
C SER A 285 15.49 -5.99 -13.18
N SER A 286 16.14 -6.62 -14.16
CA SER A 286 15.46 -7.40 -15.20
C SER A 286 14.82 -8.66 -14.63
N VAL A 287 15.55 -9.43 -13.83
CA VAL A 287 15.05 -10.68 -13.23
C VAL A 287 13.87 -10.42 -12.30
N VAL A 288 13.99 -9.45 -11.37
CA VAL A 288 12.91 -9.16 -10.41
C VAL A 288 11.67 -8.64 -11.11
N THR A 289 11.83 -7.80 -12.14
CA THR A 289 10.72 -7.28 -12.93
C THR A 289 10.02 -8.41 -13.69
N GLU A 290 10.77 -9.29 -14.36
CA GLU A 290 10.19 -10.42 -15.09
C GLU A 290 9.36 -11.33 -14.16
N VAL A 291 9.93 -11.72 -13.02
CA VAL A 291 9.27 -12.62 -12.06
C VAL A 291 8.04 -11.95 -11.46
N MET A 292 8.15 -10.69 -11.02
CA MET A 292 7.01 -10.00 -10.42
C MET A 292 5.90 -9.71 -11.44
N GLN A 293 6.23 -9.53 -12.73
CA GLN A 293 5.25 -9.29 -13.80
C GLN A 293 4.61 -10.58 -14.36
N ARG A 294 4.95 -11.76 -13.83
CA ARG A 294 4.31 -13.02 -14.24
C ARG A 294 2.77 -12.90 -14.16
N PRO A 295 2.03 -13.38 -15.17
CA PRO A 295 0.57 -13.36 -15.17
C PRO A 295 -0.02 -13.96 -13.89
N VAL A 296 -1.04 -13.32 -13.32
CA VAL A 296 -1.75 -13.78 -12.13
C VAL A 296 -3.03 -14.53 -12.54
N PRO A 297 -3.07 -15.88 -12.51
CA PRO A 297 -4.22 -16.65 -12.99
C PRO A 297 -5.53 -16.31 -12.26
N GLU A 298 -5.44 -16.04 -10.96
CA GLU A 298 -6.59 -15.69 -10.11
C GLU A 298 -7.21 -14.35 -10.48
N LEU A 299 -6.47 -13.51 -11.21
CA LEU A 299 -6.92 -12.22 -11.75
C LEU A 299 -7.11 -12.27 -13.28
N GLY A 300 -7.42 -13.46 -13.82
CA GLY A 300 -7.65 -13.64 -15.26
C GLY A 300 -6.37 -13.56 -16.11
N GLY A 301 -5.20 -13.79 -15.52
CA GLY A 301 -3.91 -13.72 -16.22
C GLY A 301 -3.36 -12.30 -16.35
N ALA A 302 -3.83 -11.35 -15.54
CA ALA A 302 -3.31 -9.97 -15.55
C ALA A 302 -1.82 -9.93 -15.17
N SER A 303 -1.04 -9.15 -15.91
CA SER A 303 0.33 -8.77 -15.55
C SER A 303 0.30 -7.44 -14.82
N LEU A 304 0.99 -7.34 -13.68
CA LEU A 304 0.92 -6.19 -12.79
C LEU A 304 2.22 -5.37 -12.92
N PRO A 305 2.15 -4.05 -13.15
CA PRO A 305 3.35 -3.24 -13.33
C PRO A 305 4.20 -3.20 -12.06
N VAL A 306 5.50 -3.08 -12.26
CA VAL A 306 6.52 -3.09 -11.21
C VAL A 306 7.41 -1.88 -11.44
N ASN A 307 7.68 -1.13 -10.38
CA ASN A 307 8.66 -0.05 -10.40
C ASN A 307 9.92 -0.54 -9.69
N VAL A 308 11.08 -0.34 -10.31
CA VAL A 308 12.37 -0.67 -9.71
C VAL A 308 13.09 0.62 -9.34
N SER A 309 13.66 0.65 -8.14
CA SER A 309 14.48 1.74 -7.64
C SER A 309 15.74 1.22 -6.95
N VAL A 310 16.77 2.05 -6.94
CA VAL A 310 18.10 1.67 -6.44
C VAL A 310 18.59 2.76 -5.49
N GLY A 311 19.26 2.35 -4.41
CA GLY A 311 19.78 3.26 -3.40
C GLY A 311 21.01 2.71 -2.68
N GLU A 312 21.89 3.62 -2.26
CA GLU A 312 23.08 3.32 -1.44
C GLU A 312 22.71 3.07 0.04
N ASP A 313 21.52 3.47 0.45
CA ASP A 313 20.92 3.20 1.75
C ASP A 313 19.40 3.05 1.60
N TRP A 314 18.72 2.46 2.58
CA TRP A 314 17.28 2.18 2.47
C TRP A 314 16.43 3.46 2.36
N GLY A 315 16.86 4.59 2.94
CA GLY A 315 16.13 5.85 2.81
C GLY A 315 16.28 6.52 1.42
N SER A 316 17.30 6.15 0.66
CA SER A 316 17.59 6.67 -0.69
C SER A 316 16.85 5.94 -1.81
N VAL A 317 16.35 4.73 -1.53
CA VAL A 317 15.50 3.94 -2.43
C VAL A 317 14.15 4.66 -2.60
N LYS A 318 13.84 5.14 -3.82
CA LYS A 318 12.68 6.00 -4.11
C LYS A 318 11.83 5.51 -5.27
#